data_AF-A0A535BQE0-F1
#
_entry.id   AF-A0A535BQE0-F1
#
_cell.length_a   1.000
_cell.length_b   1.000
_cell.length_c   1.000
_cell.angle_alpha   90.00
_cell.angle_beta   90.00
_cell.angle_gamma   90.00
#
_symmetry.space_group_name_H-M   'P 1'
#
loop_
_entity.id
_entity.type
_entity.pdbx_description
1 polymer ?
#
loop_
_entity_poly.entity_id
_entity_poly.type
_entity_poly.pdbx_seq_one_letter_code
_entity_poly.pdbx_strand_id
1 'polypeptide(L)'
;MGTRSRDSYPPLCRLDHRSTTISPSRIATVFTSDGLITVTLDVSPNHTGTNIFTLNLNDSRTGRAITNAHISLFTTMLDMKMATTSMPLHPDGQGHFQGTAELSMGGDWGLRMLIQTPDHKLHEAHIHLLTPA
;
A
#
# COMPACT_ATOMS: atom_id res chain seq x y z
N MET A 1 24.43 -49.67 -15.44
CA MET A 1 25.39 -49.33 -16.52
C MET A 1 24.63 -48.64 -17.64
N GLY A 2 25.10 -47.49 -18.13
CA GLY A 2 24.56 -46.83 -19.32
C GLY A 2 24.22 -45.35 -19.13
N THR A 3 25.26 -44.52 -19.10
CA THR A 3 25.25 -43.04 -19.05
C THR A 3 24.80 -42.40 -20.36
N ARG A 4 24.09 -41.26 -20.30
CA ARG A 4 24.33 -40.09 -21.17
C ARG A 4 23.92 -38.80 -20.47
N SER A 5 24.76 -37.79 -20.66
CA SER A 5 24.80 -36.52 -19.95
C SER A 5 24.59 -35.38 -20.95
N ARG A 6 24.09 -34.26 -20.43
CA ARG A 6 24.06 -32.89 -20.96
C ARG A 6 22.91 -32.55 -21.93
N ASP A 7 22.02 -31.68 -21.45
CA ASP A 7 21.95 -30.33 -22.01
C ASP A 7 21.81 -29.30 -20.88
N SER A 8 22.63 -28.27 -20.96
CA SER A 8 22.69 -27.11 -20.07
C SER A 8 22.00 -25.95 -20.75
N TYR A 9 21.12 -25.25 -20.04
CA TYR A 9 20.72 -23.87 -20.35
C TYR A 9 20.62 -23.06 -19.05
N PRO A 10 21.36 -21.95 -18.88
CA PRO A 10 20.99 -20.84 -17.99
C PRO A 10 20.46 -19.64 -18.83
N PRO A 11 20.16 -18.49 -18.23
CA PRO A 11 19.16 -18.12 -17.21
C PRO A 11 18.10 -17.16 -17.83
N LEU A 12 17.43 -16.28 -17.05
CA LEU A 12 16.58 -15.09 -17.41
C LEU A 12 15.08 -15.31 -17.09
N CYS A 13 14.33 -14.46 -16.37
CA CYS A 13 14.47 -13.08 -15.90
C CYS A 13 13.82 -12.94 -14.51
N ARG A 14 14.37 -12.05 -13.67
CA ARG A 14 13.59 -11.41 -12.60
C ARG A 14 12.44 -10.64 -13.25
N LEU A 15 11.20 -10.95 -12.88
CA LEU A 15 10.17 -9.93 -12.80
C LEU A 15 10.08 -9.56 -11.32
N ASP A 16 10.53 -8.34 -11.00
CA ASP A 16 10.03 -7.63 -9.83
C ASP A 16 8.53 -7.41 -10.06
N HIS A 17 7.73 -8.42 -9.72
CA HIS A 17 6.30 -8.26 -9.58
C HIS A 17 6.13 -7.41 -8.33
N ARG A 18 6.03 -6.10 -8.53
CA ARG A 18 5.42 -5.21 -7.54
C ARG A 18 4.06 -5.80 -7.23
N SER A 19 3.99 -6.53 -6.12
CA SER A 19 2.85 -7.36 -5.78
C SER A 19 1.77 -6.42 -5.30
N THR A 20 0.85 -6.09 -6.19
CA THR A 20 -0.31 -5.31 -5.81
C THR A 20 -1.34 -6.26 -5.21
N THR A 21 -1.40 -6.30 -3.88
CA THR A 21 -2.35 -7.16 -3.16
C THR A 21 -3.74 -6.52 -3.24
N ILE A 22 -4.67 -7.22 -3.90
CA ILE A 22 -6.11 -6.93 -3.80
C ILE A 22 -6.57 -7.46 -2.45
N SER A 23 -6.85 -6.56 -1.52
CA SER A 23 -7.30 -6.92 -0.17
C SER A 23 -8.82 -6.84 -0.11
N PRO A 24 -9.54 -7.97 0.01
CA PRO A 24 -10.99 -7.95 0.29
C PRO A 24 -11.26 -7.49 1.72
N SER A 25 -10.22 -7.46 2.56
CA SER A 25 -10.26 -6.97 3.92
C SER A 25 -10.09 -5.46 3.95
N ARG A 26 -10.83 -4.83 4.86
CA ARG A 26 -10.66 -3.41 5.21
C ARG A 26 -9.27 -3.08 5.78
N ILE A 27 -8.55 -4.11 6.23
CA ILE A 27 -7.18 -4.05 6.71
C ILE A 27 -6.25 -4.67 5.66
N ALA A 28 -5.15 -4.01 5.33
CA ALA A 28 -4.14 -4.51 4.41
C ALA A 28 -2.73 -4.21 4.92
N THR A 29 -1.80 -5.14 4.72
CA THR A 29 -0.38 -4.94 5.03
C THR A 29 0.45 -5.13 3.77
N VAL A 30 1.24 -4.13 3.41
CA VAL A 30 2.11 -4.12 2.23
C VAL A 30 3.49 -3.57 2.56
N PHE A 31 4.46 -3.82 1.70
CA PHE A 31 5.74 -3.13 1.75
C PHE A 31 5.71 -1.91 0.83
N THR A 32 6.49 -0.89 1.15
CA THR A 32 6.87 0.13 0.17
C THR A 32 7.64 -0.51 -0.97
N SER A 33 7.68 0.18 -2.11
CA SER A 33 8.24 -0.34 -3.37
C SER A 33 9.73 -0.67 -3.27
N ASP A 34 10.44 -0.02 -2.34
CA ASP A 34 11.84 -0.29 -2.00
C ASP A 34 12.01 -1.32 -0.87
N GLY A 35 10.92 -1.84 -0.32
CA GLY A 35 10.90 -2.85 0.74
C GLY A 35 11.26 -2.33 2.13
N LEU A 36 11.56 -1.04 2.29
CA LEU A 36 12.14 -0.50 3.53
C LEU A 36 11.12 -0.25 4.64
N ILE A 37 9.86 -0.03 4.27
CA ILE A 37 8.78 0.24 5.22
C ILE A 37 7.66 -0.77 5.03
N THR A 38 7.20 -1.34 6.14
CA THR A 38 5.96 -2.09 6.22
C THR A 38 4.83 -1.11 6.54
N VAL A 39 3.81 -1.09 5.69
CA VAL A 39 2.62 -0.25 5.82
C VAL A 39 1.45 -1.15 6.17
N THR A 40 0.80 -0.90 7.30
CA THR A 40 -0.50 -1.49 7.61
C THR A 40 -1.56 -0.40 7.52
N LEU A 41 -2.56 -0.62 6.67
CA LEU A 41 -3.70 0.25 6.47
C LEU A 41 -4.94 -0.41 7.09
N ASP A 42 -5.74 0.35 7.82
CA ASP A 42 -7.13 0.03 8.18
C ASP A 42 -8.07 1.10 7.62
N VAL A 43 -9.14 0.68 6.97
CA VAL A 43 -10.17 1.55 6.41
C VAL A 43 -11.48 1.27 7.12
N SER A 44 -12.02 2.27 7.83
CA SER A 44 -13.26 2.11 8.59
C SER A 44 -14.29 3.16 8.15
N PRO A 45 -15.53 2.78 7.81
CA PRO A 45 -16.09 1.42 7.85
C PRO A 45 -15.78 0.52 6.63
N ASN A 46 -15.06 1.02 5.62
CA ASN A 46 -14.91 0.41 4.29
C ASN A 46 -16.26 0.26 3.57
N HIS A 47 -16.87 1.38 3.22
CA HIS A 47 -18.12 1.44 2.46
C HIS A 47 -18.17 2.68 1.55
N THR A 48 -19.16 2.77 0.68
CA THR A 48 -19.43 3.98 -0.09
C THR A 48 -19.75 5.17 0.83
N GLY A 49 -19.01 6.26 0.69
CA GLY A 49 -19.12 7.48 1.49
C GLY A 49 -17.85 7.79 2.28
N THR A 50 -18.02 8.46 3.42
CA THR A 50 -16.93 8.88 4.29
C THR A 50 -16.23 7.69 4.94
N ASN A 51 -14.93 7.54 4.70
CA ASN A 51 -14.09 6.54 5.35
C ASN A 51 -12.93 7.19 6.10
N ILE A 52 -12.56 6.57 7.21
CA ILE A 52 -11.37 6.88 7.99
C ILE A 52 -10.28 5.90 7.57
N PHE A 53 -9.12 6.43 7.17
CA PHE A 53 -7.93 5.68 6.81
C PHE A 53 -6.92 5.83 7.93
N THR A 54 -6.58 4.72 8.59
CA THR A 54 -5.57 4.67 9.65
C THR A 54 -4.36 3.86 9.18
N LEU A 55 -3.16 4.44 9.26
CA LEU A 55 -1.91 3.82 8.83
C LEU A 55 -0.95 3.63 10.00
N ASN A 56 -0.33 2.45 10.03
CA ASN A 56 0.82 2.14 10.86
C ASN A 56 2.02 1.93 9.95
N LEU A 57 3.13 2.58 10.28
CA LEU A 57 4.39 2.45 9.56
C LEU A 57 5.45 1.81 10.45
N ASN A 58 6.12 0.79 9.94
CA ASN A 58 7.23 0.14 10.63
C ASN A 58 8.43 0.02 9.69
N ASP A 59 9.63 0.28 10.19
CA ASP A 59 10.87 -0.06 9.48
C ASP A 59 10.93 -1.58 9.31
N SER A 60 10.97 -2.05 8.05
CA SER A 60 10.85 -3.48 7.72
C SER A 60 11.97 -4.34 8.28
N ARG A 61 13.13 -3.74 8.58
CA ARG A 61 14.31 -4.47 9.07
C ARG A 61 14.31 -4.60 10.59
N THR A 62 13.91 -3.55 11.29
CA THR A 62 14.01 -3.45 12.74
C THR A 62 12.68 -3.63 13.46
N GLY A 63 11.56 -3.55 12.72
CA GLY A 63 10.19 -3.58 13.24
C GLY A 63 9.80 -2.31 14.01
N ARG A 64 10.69 -1.31 14.10
CA ARG A 64 10.44 -0.08 14.86
C ARG A 64 9.37 0.77 14.18
N ALA A 65 8.46 1.30 14.97
CA ALA A 65 7.43 2.21 14.48
C ALA A 65 8.06 3.52 13.96
N ILE A 66 7.56 3.98 12.81
CA ILE A 66 7.90 5.28 12.23
C ILE A 66 6.72 6.20 12.52
N THR A 67 6.88 7.12 13.49
CA THR A 67 5.78 7.98 13.98
C THR A 67 5.91 9.44 13.55
N ASN A 68 7.01 9.80 12.89
CA ASN A 68 7.25 11.13 12.35
C ASN A 68 7.45 11.05 10.84
N ALA A 69 6.36 11.07 10.09
CA ALA A 69 6.38 11.04 8.63
C ALA A 69 5.33 11.98 8.06
N HIS A 70 5.57 12.50 6.86
CA HIS A 70 4.54 13.18 6.08
C HIS A 70 3.95 12.20 5.08
N ILE A 71 2.64 12.00 5.14
CA ILE A 71 1.96 11.03 4.29
C ILE A 71 0.91 11.74 3.44
N SER A 72 0.98 11.52 2.13
CA SER A 72 -0.10 11.84 1.20
C SER A 72 -0.70 10.55 0.68
N LEU A 73 -1.99 10.36 0.93
CA LEU A 73 -2.76 9.28 0.32
C LEU A 73 -3.36 9.80 -1.00
N PHE A 74 -3.55 8.90 -1.94
CA PHE A 74 -4.23 9.14 -3.21
C PHE A 74 -5.23 8.01 -3.41
N THR A 75 -6.46 8.34 -3.80
CA THR A 75 -7.49 7.35 -4.11
C THR A 75 -7.93 7.49 -5.55
N THR A 76 -8.02 6.36 -6.25
CA THR A 76 -8.39 6.29 -7.67
C THR A 76 -9.36 5.14 -7.86
N MET A 77 -10.54 5.41 -8.40
CA MET A 77 -11.45 4.36 -8.84
C MET A 77 -10.84 3.63 -10.05
N LEU A 78 -10.70 2.31 -9.96
CA LEU A 78 -10.09 1.51 -11.02
C LEU A 78 -11.14 0.91 -11.98
N ASP A 79 -12.33 0.62 -11.47
CA ASP A 79 -13.43 0.06 -12.27
C ASP A 79 -13.99 1.06 -13.28
N MET A 80 -13.88 2.36 -12.99
CA MET A 80 -14.37 3.44 -13.85
C MET A 80 -13.43 4.64 -13.84
N LYS A 81 -13.26 5.29 -14.99
CA LYS A 81 -12.43 6.49 -15.12
C LYS A 81 -13.02 7.65 -14.32
N MET A 82 -12.47 7.89 -13.13
CA MET A 82 -12.72 9.07 -12.31
C MET A 82 -11.42 9.82 -12.00
N ALA A 83 -11.56 11.05 -11.52
CA ALA A 83 -10.43 11.83 -11.03
C ALA A 83 -9.79 11.15 -9.81
N THR A 84 -8.47 11.27 -9.69
CA THR A 84 -7.75 10.88 -8.48
C THR A 84 -7.88 11.98 -7.44
N THR A 85 -8.24 11.61 -6.22
CA THR A 85 -8.26 12.54 -5.08
C THR A 85 -7.03 12.33 -4.22
N SER A 86 -6.62 13.37 -3.49
CA SER A 86 -5.50 13.29 -2.55
C SER A 86 -5.84 13.98 -1.24
N MET A 87 -5.34 13.42 -0.14
CA MET A 87 -5.45 13.98 1.20
C MET A 87 -4.20 13.66 2.01
N PRO A 88 -3.76 14.59 2.87
CA PRO A 88 -2.73 14.30 3.85
C PRO A 88 -3.29 13.38 4.94
N LEU A 89 -2.41 12.58 5.54
CA LEU A 89 -2.69 11.90 6.80
C LEU A 89 -1.86 12.52 7.91
N HIS A 90 -2.47 12.69 9.07
CA HIS A 90 -1.88 13.37 10.22
C HIS A 90 -1.64 12.40 11.37
N PRO A 91 -0.58 12.57 12.17
CA PRO A 91 -0.39 11.77 13.38
C PRO A 91 -1.61 11.84 14.30
N ASP A 92 -2.06 10.71 14.82
CA ASP A 92 -3.21 10.62 15.73
C ASP A 92 -2.84 10.71 17.23
N GLY A 93 -1.53 10.80 17.53
CA GLY A 93 -1.00 10.82 18.91
C GLY A 93 -0.82 9.44 19.55
N GLN A 94 -1.22 8.35 18.87
CA GLN A 94 -1.08 6.96 19.31
C GLN A 94 -0.01 6.20 18.51
N GLY A 95 0.69 6.89 17.61
CA GLY A 95 1.71 6.30 16.74
C GLY A 95 1.16 5.82 15.40
N HIS A 96 -0.05 6.25 15.03
CA HIS A 96 -0.65 6.02 13.72
C HIS A 96 -0.83 7.35 12.99
N PHE A 97 -1.17 7.25 11.71
CA PHE A 97 -1.54 8.39 10.88
C PHE A 97 -2.96 8.21 10.41
N GLN A 98 -3.76 9.27 10.50
CA GLN A 98 -5.17 9.21 10.17
C GLN A 98 -5.59 10.35 9.24
N GLY A 99 -6.56 10.05 8.39
CA GLY A 99 -7.26 11.04 7.58
C GLY A 99 -8.59 10.50 7.10
N THR A 100 -9.44 11.40 6.64
CA THR A 100 -10.79 11.08 6.16
C THR A 100 -10.88 11.35 4.67
N ALA A 101 -11.47 10.42 3.92
CA ALA A 101 -11.73 10.60 2.50
C ALA A 101 -13.08 9.98 2.09
N GLU A 102 -13.67 10.55 1.04
CA GLU A 102 -14.88 10.02 0.42
C GLU A 102 -14.52 8.96 -0.62
N LEU A 103 -15.08 7.75 -0.47
CA LEU A 103 -15.12 6.73 -1.52
C LEU A 103 -16.49 6.83 -2.19
N SER A 104 -16.56 7.47 -3.35
CA SER A 104 -17.82 7.91 -3.95
C SER A 104 -18.72 6.78 -4.49
N MET A 105 -18.22 5.55 -4.55
CA MET A 105 -18.94 4.36 -5.00
C MET A 105 -18.25 3.07 -4.54
N GLY A 106 -18.97 1.95 -4.57
CA GLY A 106 -18.40 0.63 -4.39
C GLY A 106 -17.58 0.19 -5.62
N GLY A 107 -16.63 -0.71 -5.41
CA GLY A 107 -15.74 -1.23 -6.46
C GLY A 107 -14.28 -1.36 -6.04
N ASP A 108 -13.40 -1.58 -7.01
CA ASP A 108 -11.95 -1.61 -6.84
C ASP A 108 -11.36 -0.19 -6.82
N TRP A 109 -10.77 0.16 -5.69
CA TRP A 109 -10.08 1.42 -5.45
C TRP A 109 -8.58 1.19 -5.35
N GLY A 110 -7.82 1.91 -6.17
CA GLY A 110 -6.38 2.03 -6.08
C GLY A 110 -6.01 3.07 -5.02
N LEU A 111 -5.27 2.64 -4.01
CA LEU A 111 -4.73 3.50 -2.97
C LEU A 111 -3.21 3.62 -3.17
N ARG A 112 -2.73 4.83 -3.43
CA ARG A 112 -1.30 5.14 -3.50
C ARG A 112 -0.91 6.00 -2.31
N MET A 113 0.15 5.61 -1.62
CA MET A 113 0.69 6.36 -0.48
C MET A 113 2.08 6.85 -0.82
N LEU A 114 2.31 8.15 -0.60
CA LEU A 114 3.62 8.77 -0.61
C LEU A 114 4.01 9.08 0.84
N ILE A 115 5.09 8.47 1.30
CA ILE A 115 5.56 8.52 2.69
C ILE A 115 6.93 9.18 2.68
N GLN A 116 7.01 10.39 3.23
CA GLN A 116 8.28 11.07 3.43
C GLN A 116 8.74 10.92 4.89
N THR A 117 9.88 10.26 5.08
CA THR A 117 10.50 10.02 6.39
C THR A 117 11.35 11.23 6.85
N PRO A 118 11.78 11.29 8.13
CA PRO A 118 12.57 12.42 8.65
C PRO A 118 13.92 12.64 7.96
N ASP A 119 14.48 11.61 7.33
CA ASP A 119 15.68 11.71 6.51
C ASP A 119 15.39 12.24 5.09
N HIS A 120 14.19 12.77 4.86
CA HIS A 120 13.68 13.34 3.62
C HIS A 120 13.57 12.35 2.45
N LYS A 121 13.71 11.04 2.70
CA LYS A 121 13.47 10.03 1.67
C LYS A 121 11.99 9.84 1.40
N LEU A 122 11.67 9.63 0.13
CA LEU A 122 10.32 9.34 -0.32
C LEU A 122 10.18 7.85 -0.56
N HIS A 123 9.17 7.27 0.05
CA HIS A 123 8.76 5.88 -0.12
C HIS A 123 7.35 5.83 -0.68
N GLU A 124 7.06 4.78 -1.44
CA GLU A 124 5.78 4.64 -2.14
C GLU A 124 5.19 3.25 -1.92
N ALA A 125 3.94 3.17 -1.50
CA ALA A 125 3.19 1.92 -1.30
C ALA A 125 1.86 1.95 -2.07
N HIS A 126 1.38 0.78 -2.49
CA HIS A 126 0.12 0.62 -3.22
C HIS A 126 -0.73 -0.47 -2.61
N ILE A 127 -2.03 -0.23 -2.54
CA ILE A 127 -3.03 -1.18 -2.06
C ILE A 127 -4.21 -1.12 -3.02
N HIS A 128 -4.79 -2.27 -3.36
CA HIS A 128 -6.12 -2.33 -3.95
C HIS A 128 -7.12 -2.65 -2.84
N LEU A 129 -8.12 -1.78 -2.71
CA LEU A 129 -9.18 -1.88 -1.72
C LEU A 129 -10.49 -2.19 -2.44
N LEU A 130 -11.14 -3.29 -2.06
CA LEU A 130 -12.52 -3.53 -2.47
C LEU A 130 -13.49 -2.88 -1.47
N THR A 131 -14.26 -1.93 -1.98
CA THR A 131 -15.32 -1.24 -1.23
C THR A 131 -16.67 -1.83 -1.62
N PRO A 132 -17.47 -2.35 -0.66
CA PRO A 132 -18.84 -2.80 -0.93
C PRO A 132 -19.71 -1.67 -1.49
N ALA A 133 -20.55 -2.02 -2.47
CA ALA A 133 -21.58 -1.14 -3.03
C ALA A 133 -22.77 -0.98 -2.08
#